data_AF-A0A078ISZ2-F1
#
_entry.id   AF-A0A078ISZ2-F1
#
_cell.length_a   1.000
_cell.length_b   1.000
_cell.length_c   1.000
_cell.angle_alpha   90.00
_cell.angle_beta   90.00
_cell.angle_gamma   90.00
#
_symmetry.space_group_name_H-M   'P 1'
#
loop_
_entity.id
_entity.type
_entity.pdbx_description
1 polymer ?
#
loop_
_entity_poly.entity_id
_entity_poly.type
_entity_poly.pdbx_seq_one_letter_code
_entity_poly.pdbx_strand_id
1 'polypeptide(L)'
;MTMGADIDIRVMRDGRGPDCNVWSNFKQYGLPMPVALLRMDNNLPPWRSGLNEIFDAIICDPPYGVRAGGRKSGGRKILRGTVDPYTVPEDKRTDHIPSTGAYSLVECVHDLLHLAARMLVMKGRLVFFFPVLRDENGSEIRADTKSFKDPKPKYRGKYV
;
A
#
# COMPACT_ATOMS: atom_id res chain seq x y z
N MET A 1 11.70 11.39 -13.87
CA MET A 1 10.54 11.92 -13.12
C MET A 1 10.07 10.83 -12.18
N THR A 2 9.67 11.13 -10.96
CA THR A 2 9.21 10.12 -9.98
C THR A 2 7.83 10.46 -9.45
N MET A 3 7.08 9.44 -9.09
CA MET A 3 5.87 9.55 -8.28
C MET A 3 5.88 8.47 -7.21
N GLY A 4 5.22 8.74 -6.08
CA GLY A 4 5.15 7.82 -4.96
C GLY A 4 3.72 7.64 -4.49
N ALA A 5 3.47 6.54 -3.80
CA ALA A 5 2.20 6.30 -3.16
C ALA A 5 2.35 5.52 -1.85
N ASP A 6 1.46 5.79 -0.90
CA ASP A 6 1.30 5.03 0.35
C ASP A 6 -0.19 4.93 0.69
N ILE A 7 -0.60 3.88 1.39
CA ILE A 7 -1.99 3.73 1.83
C ILE A 7 -2.31 4.60 3.05
N ASP A 8 -1.29 4.93 3.84
CA ASP A 8 -1.39 5.75 5.04
C ASP A 8 -1.05 7.22 4.76
N ILE A 9 -2.09 8.05 4.60
CA ILE A 9 -1.95 9.49 4.35
C ILE A 9 -1.14 10.21 5.43
N ARG A 10 -1.07 9.68 6.66
CA ARG A 10 -0.30 10.31 7.75
C ARG A 10 1.20 10.24 7.49
N VAL A 11 1.67 9.14 6.88
CA VAL A 11 3.07 8.98 6.47
C VAL A 11 3.44 10.01 5.40
N MET A 12 2.51 10.26 4.48
CA MET A 12 2.70 11.15 3.34
C MET A 12 2.59 12.64 3.72
N ARG A 13 1.64 12.98 4.59
CA ARG A 13 1.35 14.36 5.01
C ARG A 13 2.31 14.85 6.09
N ASP A 14 2.45 14.07 7.18
CA ASP A 14 3.06 14.55 8.42
C ASP A 14 4.36 13.79 8.75
N GLY A 15 4.50 12.54 8.29
CA GLY A 15 5.63 11.68 8.64
C GLY A 15 5.79 11.55 10.15
N ARG A 16 6.98 11.88 10.67
CA ARG A 16 7.27 12.03 12.10
C ARG A 16 7.50 13.48 12.52
N GLY A 17 7.10 14.45 11.69
CA GLY A 17 7.30 15.87 11.92
C GLY A 17 7.77 16.63 10.67
N PRO A 18 7.93 17.97 10.78
CA PRO A 18 8.27 18.83 9.64
C PRO A 18 9.62 18.50 9.01
N ASP A 19 10.57 18.00 9.80
CA ASP A 19 11.93 17.64 9.35
C ASP A 19 12.16 16.13 9.22
N CYS A 20 11.12 15.31 9.44
CA CYS A 20 11.21 13.86 9.39
C CYS A 20 10.05 13.27 8.60
N ASN A 21 9.99 13.57 7.31
CA ASN A 21 8.99 13.09 6.37
C ASN A 21 9.63 12.77 5.00
N VAL A 22 8.81 12.36 4.04
CA VAL A 22 9.31 12.01 2.70
C VAL A 22 9.97 13.22 2.03
N TRP A 23 9.40 14.42 2.19
CA TRP A 23 9.91 15.63 1.56
C TRP A 23 11.27 16.06 2.10
N SER A 24 11.48 15.99 3.42
CA SER A 24 12.79 16.24 4.03
C SER A 24 13.84 15.25 3.54
N ASN A 25 13.47 13.98 3.26
CA ASN A 25 14.40 13.00 2.69
C ASN A 25 14.86 13.43 1.29
N PHE A 26 13.94 13.80 0.40
CA PHE A 26 14.31 14.28 -0.95
C PHE A 26 15.25 15.49 -0.88
N LYS A 27 14.96 16.45 0.01
CA LYS A 27 15.82 17.61 0.24
C LYS A 27 17.21 17.21 0.77
N GLN A 28 17.27 16.33 1.76
CA GLN A 28 18.52 15.87 2.38
C GLN A 28 19.44 15.17 1.37
N TYR A 29 18.87 14.34 0.48
CA TYR A 29 19.64 13.62 -0.53
C TYR A 29 19.89 14.43 -1.82
N GLY A 30 19.43 15.68 -1.90
CA GLY A 30 19.56 16.50 -3.10
C GLY A 30 18.81 15.94 -4.31
N LEU A 31 17.70 15.23 -4.07
CA LEU A 31 16.92 14.57 -5.11
C LEU A 31 15.82 15.49 -5.65
N PRO A 32 15.47 15.39 -6.95
CA PRO A 32 14.32 16.09 -7.50
C PRO A 32 13.03 15.67 -6.80
N MET A 33 12.19 16.64 -6.47
CA MET A 33 10.90 16.38 -5.84
C MET A 33 10.02 15.50 -6.73
N PRO A 34 9.27 14.54 -6.16
CA PRO A 34 8.34 13.73 -6.93
C PRO A 34 7.19 14.60 -7.43
N VAL A 35 6.66 14.26 -8.61
CA VAL A 35 5.53 14.98 -9.22
C VAL A 35 4.25 14.79 -8.42
N ALA A 36 4.10 13.64 -7.78
CA ALA A 36 2.97 13.37 -6.89
C ALA A 36 3.36 12.35 -5.82
N LEU A 37 2.84 12.57 -4.62
CA LEU A 37 2.81 11.63 -3.51
C LEU A 37 1.33 11.36 -3.19
N LEU A 38 0.82 10.22 -3.64
CA LEU A 38 -0.61 9.91 -3.60
C LEU A 38 -0.96 8.96 -2.46
N ARG A 39 -2.12 9.18 -1.82
CA ARG A 39 -2.74 8.11 -1.05
C ARG A 39 -3.34 7.11 -2.03
N MET A 40 -2.82 5.88 -2.06
CA MET A 40 -3.23 4.85 -3.02
C MET A 40 -3.30 3.47 -2.37
N ASP A 41 -4.11 2.59 -2.97
CA ASP A 41 -4.17 1.18 -2.63
C ASP A 41 -4.26 0.35 -3.91
N ASN A 42 -3.43 -0.69 -4.03
CA ASN A 42 -3.40 -1.55 -5.21
C ASN A 42 -4.63 -2.44 -5.33
N ASN A 43 -5.32 -2.75 -4.22
CA ASN A 43 -6.56 -3.53 -4.23
C ASN A 43 -7.73 -2.75 -4.87
N LEU A 44 -7.72 -1.41 -4.75
CA LEU A 44 -8.69 -0.52 -5.38
C LEU A 44 -7.97 0.70 -5.97
N PRO A 45 -7.25 0.53 -7.10
CA PRO A 45 -6.37 1.56 -7.59
C PRO A 45 -7.17 2.71 -8.23
N PRO A 46 -6.84 3.98 -7.96
CA PRO A 46 -7.60 5.15 -8.39
C PRO A 46 -7.31 5.54 -9.85
N TRP A 47 -6.95 4.59 -10.70
CA TRP A 47 -6.62 4.84 -12.10
C TRP A 47 -7.88 4.89 -12.96
N ARG A 48 -7.95 5.88 -13.87
CA ARG A 48 -8.99 5.92 -14.91
C ARG A 48 -8.90 4.65 -15.76
N SER A 49 -10.03 4.13 -16.23
CA SER A 49 -10.09 2.86 -16.97
C SER A 49 -9.24 2.82 -18.25
N GLY A 50 -9.10 3.95 -18.95
CA GLY A 50 -8.28 4.05 -20.16
C GLY A 50 -6.78 4.28 -19.93
N LEU A 51 -6.35 4.46 -18.67
CA LEU A 51 -4.95 4.72 -18.35
C LEU A 51 -4.18 3.40 -18.26
N ASN A 52 -3.18 3.22 -19.12
CA ASN A 52 -2.31 2.05 -19.20
C ASN A 52 -0.91 2.50 -19.65
N GLU A 53 0.11 1.67 -19.41
CA GLU A 53 1.47 1.85 -19.95
C GLU A 53 2.09 3.24 -19.70
N ILE A 54 2.07 3.70 -18.45
CA ILE A 54 2.58 5.04 -18.08
C ILE A 54 3.92 5.01 -17.35
N PHE A 55 4.35 3.85 -16.85
CA PHE A 55 5.56 3.72 -16.04
C PHE A 55 6.63 2.91 -16.75
N ASP A 56 7.85 3.43 -16.79
CA ASP A 56 9.03 2.67 -17.20
C ASP A 56 9.43 1.63 -16.14
N ALA A 57 9.21 1.96 -14.87
CA ALA A 57 9.50 1.09 -13.75
C ALA A 57 8.56 1.32 -12.56
N ILE A 58 8.25 0.24 -11.86
CA ILE A 58 7.57 0.25 -10.56
C ILE A 58 8.54 -0.35 -9.55
N ILE A 59 8.81 0.38 -8.48
CA ILE A 59 9.72 -0.03 -7.41
C ILE A 59 8.95 0.04 -6.09
N CYS A 60 8.88 -1.05 -5.33
CA CYS A 60 8.17 -1.05 -4.05
C CYS A 60 8.70 -2.07 -3.04
N ASP A 61 8.36 -1.82 -1.77
CA ASP A 61 8.59 -2.72 -0.64
C ASP A 61 7.22 -3.13 -0.07
N PRO A 62 6.50 -4.09 -0.71
CA PRO A 62 5.13 -4.40 -0.34
C PRO A 62 5.06 -5.02 1.07
N PRO A 63 3.97 -4.83 1.82
CA PRO A 63 3.86 -5.33 3.19
C PRO A 63 3.78 -6.85 3.21
N TYR A 64 4.89 -7.50 3.52
CA TYR A 64 5.03 -8.94 3.37
C TYR A 64 4.93 -9.73 4.68
N GLY A 65 4.15 -9.22 5.64
CA GLY A 65 3.77 -9.89 6.87
C GLY A 65 4.83 -9.87 7.98
N VAL A 66 6.11 -10.06 7.64
CA VAL A 66 7.19 -10.11 8.64
C VAL A 66 7.71 -8.72 9.06
N ARG A 67 7.69 -7.74 8.15
CA ARG A 67 8.12 -6.35 8.42
C ARG A 67 6.95 -5.41 8.72
N ALA A 68 5.84 -5.62 8.02
CA ALA A 68 4.60 -4.89 8.21
C ALA A 68 3.42 -5.81 7.86
N GLY A 69 2.36 -5.75 8.65
CA GLY A 69 1.12 -6.46 8.33
C GLY A 69 0.40 -5.79 7.18
N GLY A 70 0.03 -6.55 6.15
CA GLY A 70 -0.69 -6.05 5.00
C GLY A 70 -2.01 -5.35 5.38
N ARG A 71 -2.26 -4.22 4.72
CA ARG A 71 -3.47 -3.41 4.84
C ARG A 71 -3.99 -3.03 3.46
N LYS A 72 -5.29 -3.21 3.25
CA LYS A 72 -6.03 -2.74 2.07
C LYS A 72 -7.14 -1.80 2.50
N SER A 73 -7.56 -0.92 1.62
CA SER A 73 -8.69 -0.01 1.80
C SER A 73 -9.96 -0.83 1.92
N GLY A 74 -10.84 -0.39 2.80
CA GLY A 74 -12.00 -1.17 3.19
C GLY A 74 -11.65 -2.08 4.36
N GLY A 75 -12.46 -1.98 5.41
CA GLY A 75 -12.29 -2.73 6.64
C GLY A 75 -13.54 -2.55 7.49
N ARG A 76 -14.23 -3.67 7.74
CA ARG A 76 -15.39 -3.86 8.65
C ARG A 76 -16.18 -2.59 9.01
N LYS A 77 -16.85 -2.00 8.01
CA LYS A 77 -18.17 -1.36 8.19
C LYS A 77 -19.33 -2.25 7.74
N ILE A 78 -19.07 -3.52 7.40
CA ILE A 78 -20.10 -4.56 7.23
C ILE A 78 -20.42 -5.24 8.58
N LEU A 79 -20.60 -4.46 9.66
CA LEU A 79 -20.78 -5.03 11.02
C LEU A 79 -22.02 -4.52 11.77
N ARG A 80 -22.93 -3.82 11.09
CA ARG A 80 -24.21 -3.38 11.69
C ARG A 80 -25.40 -3.46 10.74
N GLY A 81 -25.39 -4.39 9.78
CA GLY A 81 -26.55 -4.60 8.89
C GLY A 81 -26.93 -3.40 8.02
N THR A 82 -26.10 -2.35 7.93
CA THR A 82 -26.32 -1.22 7.03
C THR A 82 -25.72 -1.57 5.67
N VAL A 83 -26.60 -1.77 4.70
CA VAL A 83 -26.29 -2.23 3.34
C VAL A 83 -25.88 -1.07 2.42
N ASP A 84 -25.98 0.18 2.87
CA ASP A 84 -25.61 1.34 2.06
C ASP A 84 -24.13 1.74 2.21
N PRO A 85 -23.49 2.24 1.13
CA PRO A 85 -22.17 2.84 1.21
C PRO A 85 -22.16 3.94 2.28
N TYR A 86 -21.24 3.86 3.24
CA TYR A 86 -21.07 4.92 4.21
C TYR A 86 -20.64 6.22 3.49
N THR A 87 -21.57 7.15 3.30
CA THR A 87 -21.27 8.48 2.79
C THR A 87 -20.61 9.31 3.89
N VAL A 88 -19.41 9.81 3.60
CA VAL A 88 -18.69 10.71 4.51
C VAL A 88 -19.44 12.05 4.54
N PRO A 89 -19.84 12.55 5.73
CA PRO A 89 -20.41 13.89 5.87
C PRO A 89 -19.50 14.96 5.26
N GLU A 90 -20.08 15.98 4.62
CA GLU A 90 -19.34 17.02 3.89
C GLU A 90 -18.27 17.69 4.77
N ASP A 91 -18.62 18.00 6.01
CA ASP A 91 -17.78 18.62 7.03
C ASP A 91 -16.55 17.77 7.42
N LYS A 92 -16.56 16.47 7.11
CA LYS A 92 -15.50 15.53 7.48
C LYS A 92 -14.70 15.05 6.27
N ARG A 93 -15.04 15.45 5.05
CA ARG A 93 -14.40 14.91 3.83
C ARG A 93 -12.91 15.22 3.74
N THR A 94 -12.49 16.40 4.18
CA THR A 94 -11.10 16.86 4.08
C THR A 94 -10.14 16.01 4.90
N ASP A 95 -10.55 15.63 6.11
CA ASP A 95 -9.71 14.91 7.07
C ASP A 95 -10.11 13.43 7.22
N HIS A 96 -11.04 12.96 6.37
CA HIS A 96 -11.47 11.57 6.41
C HIS A 96 -10.36 10.63 5.93
N ILE A 97 -9.91 9.77 6.83
CA ILE A 97 -9.01 8.67 6.50
C ILE A 97 -9.84 7.39 6.33
N PRO A 98 -9.86 6.79 5.12
CA PRO A 98 -10.58 5.54 4.89
C PRO A 98 -10.09 4.42 5.81
N SER A 99 -11.03 3.62 6.34
CA SER A 99 -10.72 2.44 7.13
C SER A 99 -9.93 1.42 6.31
N THR A 100 -9.02 0.70 6.97
CA THR A 100 -8.26 -0.39 6.35
C THR A 100 -8.58 -1.75 6.98
N GLY A 101 -8.49 -2.80 6.17
CA GLY A 101 -8.69 -4.18 6.54
C GLY A 101 -7.40 -4.99 6.43
N ALA A 102 -7.47 -6.27 6.81
CA ALA A 102 -6.36 -7.19 6.59
C ALA A 102 -6.15 -7.40 5.08
N TYR A 103 -4.88 -7.50 4.69
CA TYR A 103 -4.45 -7.78 3.34
C TYR A 103 -3.44 -8.91 3.41
N SER A 104 -3.77 -10.06 2.83
CA SER A 104 -2.86 -11.20 2.81
C SER A 104 -1.70 -10.91 1.85
N LEU A 105 -0.56 -11.60 2.06
CA LEU A 105 0.60 -11.49 1.15
C LEU A 105 0.21 -11.90 -0.28
N VAL A 106 -0.58 -12.97 -0.42
CA VAL A 106 -1.00 -13.50 -1.72
C VAL A 106 -1.82 -12.48 -2.49
N GLU A 107 -2.86 -11.91 -1.87
CA GLU A 107 -3.66 -10.86 -2.50
C GLU A 107 -2.80 -9.63 -2.82
N CYS A 108 -1.91 -9.23 -1.91
CA CYS A 108 -1.04 -8.06 -2.10
C CYS A 108 -0.11 -8.19 -3.30
N VAL A 109 0.52 -9.36 -3.45
CA VAL A 109 1.39 -9.64 -4.60
C VAL A 109 0.58 -9.78 -5.87
N HIS A 110 -0.58 -10.45 -5.82
CA HIS A 110 -1.47 -10.57 -6.98
C HIS A 110 -1.86 -9.19 -7.54
N ASP A 111 -2.34 -8.29 -6.68
CA ASP A 111 -2.80 -6.96 -7.10
C ASP A 111 -1.63 -6.08 -7.55
N LEU A 112 -0.44 -6.23 -6.95
CA LEU A 112 0.79 -5.59 -7.43
C LEU A 112 1.15 -6.04 -8.85
N LEU A 113 1.11 -7.35 -9.12
CA LEU A 113 1.40 -7.91 -10.43
C LEU A 113 0.36 -7.47 -11.46
N HIS A 114 -0.92 -7.43 -11.08
CA HIS A 114 -1.99 -6.94 -11.94
C HIS A 114 -1.82 -5.45 -12.29
N LEU A 115 -1.51 -4.62 -11.28
CA LEU A 115 -1.17 -3.21 -11.50
C LEU A 115 0.03 -3.06 -12.44
N ALA A 116 1.09 -3.84 -12.21
CA ALA A 116 2.30 -3.77 -13.01
C ALA A 116 2.06 -4.15 -14.46
N ALA A 117 1.33 -5.25 -14.72
CA ALA A 117 0.96 -5.68 -16.06
C ALA A 117 0.17 -4.62 -16.83
N ARG A 118 -0.64 -3.81 -16.13
CA ARG A 118 -1.45 -2.77 -16.74
C ARG A 118 -0.69 -1.45 -16.95
N MET A 119 0.12 -1.07 -15.97
CA MET A 119 0.67 0.30 -15.88
C MET A 119 2.10 0.41 -16.39
N LEU A 120 2.85 -0.69 -16.47
CA LEU A 120 4.17 -0.67 -17.08
C LEU A 120 4.06 -0.61 -18.59
N VAL A 121 4.93 0.19 -19.21
CA VAL A 121 5.15 0.12 -20.66
C VAL A 121 5.71 -1.25 -21.06
N MET A 122 5.58 -1.61 -22.33
CA MET A 122 6.30 -2.77 -22.87
C MET A 122 7.80 -2.66 -22.58
N LYS A 123 8.39 -3.75 -22.06
CA LYS A 123 9.78 -3.84 -21.55
C LYS A 123 10.06 -3.02 -20.27
N GLY A 124 9.03 -2.46 -19.65
CA GLY A 124 9.12 -1.87 -18.31
C GLY A 124 9.47 -2.89 -17.23
N ARG A 125 9.91 -2.41 -16.06
CA ARG A 125 10.43 -3.28 -15.00
C ARG A 125 9.66 -3.12 -13.69
N LEU A 126 9.18 -4.23 -13.16
CA LEU A 126 8.73 -4.32 -11.78
C LEU A 126 9.88 -4.80 -10.90
N VAL A 127 10.18 -4.05 -9.83
CA VAL A 127 11.18 -4.39 -8.82
C VAL A 127 10.52 -4.34 -7.45
N PHE A 128 10.53 -5.45 -6.73
CA PHE A 128 9.97 -5.51 -5.39
C PHE A 128 10.68 -6.54 -4.52
N PHE A 129 10.59 -6.35 -3.20
CA PHE A 129 11.06 -7.33 -2.23
C PHE A 129 10.01 -8.42 -2.01
N PHE A 130 10.44 -9.68 -2.10
CA PHE A 130 9.62 -10.85 -1.77
C PHE A 130 10.32 -11.66 -0.68
N PRO A 131 9.69 -11.89 0.49
CA PRO A 131 10.32 -12.67 1.54
C PRO A 131 10.36 -14.15 1.18
N VAL A 132 11.54 -14.76 1.29
CA VAL A 132 11.72 -16.20 1.16
C VAL A 132 12.11 -16.76 2.52
N LEU A 133 11.38 -17.76 2.99
CA LEU A 133 11.75 -18.49 4.20
C LEU A 133 12.83 -19.52 3.82
N ARG A 134 13.96 -19.46 4.52
CA ARG A 134 15.02 -20.45 4.42
C ARG A 134 15.04 -21.28 5.70
N ASP A 135 15.32 -22.56 5.57
CA ASP A 135 15.59 -23.39 6.73
C ASP A 135 17.02 -23.16 7.24
N GLU A 136 17.35 -23.79 8.36
CA GLU A 136 18.66 -23.71 9.01
C GLU A 136 19.80 -24.24 8.12
N ASN A 137 19.48 -25.04 7.11
CA ASN A 137 20.41 -25.60 6.14
C ASN A 137 20.52 -24.76 4.85
N GLY A 138 19.83 -23.61 4.79
CA GLY A 138 19.85 -22.70 3.65
C GLY A 138 18.99 -23.13 2.46
N SER A 139 18.30 -24.27 2.54
CA SER A 139 17.33 -24.72 1.54
C SER A 139 16.10 -23.81 1.57
N GLU A 140 15.56 -23.54 0.38
CA GLU A 140 14.30 -22.81 0.28
C GLU A 140 13.18 -23.67 0.86
N ILE A 141 12.57 -23.18 1.93
CA ILE A 141 11.31 -23.76 2.40
C ILE A 141 10.27 -23.28 1.40
N ARG A 142 9.57 -24.21 0.74
CA ARG A 142 8.37 -23.88 -0.04
C ARG A 142 7.49 -22.99 0.83
N ALA A 143 7.29 -21.75 0.41
CA ALA A 143 6.43 -20.80 1.09
C ALA A 143 5.00 -21.34 1.02
N ASP A 144 4.65 -22.23 1.93
CA ASP A 144 3.27 -22.66 2.10
C ASP A 144 2.50 -21.42 2.57
N THR A 145 1.32 -21.20 2.01
CA THR A 145 0.47 -20.03 2.28
C THR A 145 0.16 -19.86 3.77
N LYS A 146 0.35 -20.92 4.58
CA LYS A 146 0.25 -20.94 6.04
C LYS A 146 1.42 -20.29 6.79
N SER A 147 2.58 -20.13 6.16
CA SER A 147 3.79 -19.62 6.82
C SER A 147 3.79 -18.11 7.02
N PHE A 148 3.04 -17.38 6.19
CA PHE A 148 2.77 -15.95 6.39
C PHE A 148 1.46 -15.80 7.13
N LYS A 149 1.52 -15.71 8.47
CA LYS A 149 0.32 -15.47 9.29
C LYS A 149 -0.40 -14.23 8.79
N ASP A 150 -1.69 -14.37 8.50
CA ASP A 150 -2.52 -13.22 8.17
C ASP A 150 -2.41 -12.16 9.27
N PRO A 151 -2.28 -10.88 8.89
CA PRO A 151 -2.09 -9.82 9.85
C PRO A 151 -3.32 -9.74 10.75
N LYS A 152 -3.17 -10.08 12.03
CA LYS A 152 -4.24 -9.96 13.02
C LYS A 152 -4.85 -8.55 12.97
N PRO A 153 -6.18 -8.42 13.00
CA PRO A 153 -6.82 -7.11 13.06
C PRO A 153 -6.34 -6.38 14.32
N LYS A 154 -5.60 -5.28 14.15
CA LYS A 154 -5.27 -4.40 15.26
C LYS A 154 -6.49 -3.53 15.52
N TYR A 155 -7.29 -3.90 16.51
CA TYR A 155 -8.33 -3.04 17.06
C TYR A 155 -7.65 -1.85 17.75
N ARG A 156 -7.40 -0.76 17.01
CA ARG A 156 -7.21 0.54 17.65
C ARG A 156 -8.59 1.11 17.92
N GLY A 157 -9.14 0.76 19.08
CA GLY A 157 -10.15 1.59 19.69
C GLY A 157 -9.55 2.96 19.95
N LYS A 158 -10.13 3.99 19.34
CA LYS A 158 -10.48 5.26 19.98
C LYS A 158 -11.13 6.16 18.93
N TYR A 159 -12.45 6.28 19.05
CA TYR A 159 -13.13 7.54 18.81
C TYR A 159 -12.58 8.54 19.82
N VAL A 160 -11.95 9.61 19.33
CA VAL A 160 -12.18 10.99 19.79
C VAL A 160 -11.97 11.86 18.56
#